data_AF-A0A840YG55-F1
#
_entry.id   AF-A0A840YG55-F1
#
_cell.length_a   1.000
_cell.length_b   1.000
_cell.length_c   1.000
_cell.angle_alpha   90.00
_cell.angle_beta   90.00
_cell.angle_gamma   90.00
#
_symmetry.space_group_name_H-M   'P 1'
#
loop_
_entity.id
_entity.type
_entity.pdbx_description
1 polymer ?
#
loop_
_entity_poly.entity_id
_entity_poly.type
_entity_poly.pdbx_seq_one_letter_code
_entity_poly.pdbx_strand_id
1 'polypeptide(L)' 'MATTLSVERETHGDLRIEMARFVGELLKDHAALIWMDQDWQVDVSDASGLILYVLHVSAAETAATQGTVQRG' A
#
# COMPACT_ATOMS: atom_id res chain seq x y z
N MET A 1 0.44 7.27 -14.85
CA MET A 1 1.79 6.70 -15.12
C MET A 1 2.10 5.75 -13.99
N ALA A 2 2.51 4.52 -14.27
CA ALA A 2 2.92 3.58 -13.23
C ALA A 2 4.33 3.96 -12.75
N THR A 3 4.50 4.12 -11.44
CA THR A 3 5.80 4.44 -10.83
C THR A 3 6.46 3.13 -10.41
N THR A 4 7.65 2.86 -10.93
CA THR A 4 8.44 1.68 -10.55
C THR A 4 9.61 2.12 -9.69
N LEU A 5 9.80 1.45 -8.54
CA LEU A 5 10.91 1.68 -7.62
C LEU A 5 11.81 0.44 -7.59
N SER A 6 13.12 0.63 -7.74
CA SER A 6 14.09 -0.45 -7.60
C SER A 6 14.50 -0.59 -6.14
N VAL A 7 14.34 -1.80 -5.58
CA VAL A 7 14.67 -2.12 -4.18
C VAL A 7 15.49 -3.40 -4.16
N GLU A 8 16.65 -3.37 -3.52
CA GLU A 8 17.53 -4.53 -3.34
C GLU A 8 17.51 -5.00 -1.89
N ARG A 9 17.28 -6.31 -1.67
CA ARG A 9 17.26 -6.94 -0.34
C ARG A 9 17.86 -8.34 -0.41
N GLU A 10 18.52 -8.75 0.66
CA GLU A 10 19.19 -10.05 0.76
C GLU A 10 18.21 -11.23 0.84
N THR A 11 17.03 -11.00 1.43
CA THR A 11 16.00 -12.05 1.56
C THR A 11 14.62 -11.58 1.11
N HIS A 12 13.80 -12.55 0.72
CA HIS A 12 12.37 -12.37 0.43
C HIS A 12 11.57 -11.87 1.64
N GLY A 13 12.04 -12.14 2.87
CA GLY A 13 11.43 -11.60 4.09
C GLY A 13 11.62 -10.10 4.19
N ASP A 14 12.85 -9.65 4.00
CA ASP A 14 13.21 -8.23 4.08
C ASP A 14 12.56 -7.41 2.97
N LEU A 15 12.42 -7.98 1.78
CA LEU A 15 11.70 -7.35 0.67
C LEU A 15 10.23 -7.09 1.00
N ARG A 16 9.56 -8.03 1.67
CA ARG A 16 8.16 -7.87 2.09
C ARG A 16 8.00 -6.79 3.16
N ILE A 17 8.90 -6.76 4.15
CA ILE A 17 8.90 -5.75 5.21
C ILE A 17 9.11 -4.35 4.61
N GLU A 18 10.07 -4.22 3.71
CA GLU A 18 10.33 -2.94 3.05
C GLU A 18 9.14 -2.48 2.22
N MET A 19 8.51 -3.39 1.46
CA MET A 19 7.37 -3.02 0.64
C MET A 19 6.17 -2.58 1.48
N ALA A 20 5.91 -3.26 2.60
CA ALA A 20 4.88 -2.84 3.54
C ALA A 20 5.17 -1.45 4.14
N ARG A 21 6.44 -1.16 4.47
CA ARG A 21 6.86 0.16 4.94
C ARG A 21 6.68 1.23 3.86
N PHE A 22 7.07 0.94 2.62
CA PHE A 22 6.91 1.86 1.49
C PHE A 22 5.44 2.22 1.27
N VAL A 23 4.55 1.22 1.20
CA VAL A 23 3.11 1.45 1.10
C VAL A 23 2.60 2.29 2.28
N GLY A 24 3.06 1.99 3.50
CA GLY A 24 2.71 2.77 4.68
C GLY A 24 3.09 4.26 4.60
N GLU A 25 4.30 4.59 4.17
CA GLU A 25 4.73 5.99 3.98
C GLU A 25 3.96 6.65 2.84
N LEU A 26 3.70 5.94 1.74
CA LEU A 26 2.88 6.45 0.63
C LEU A 26 1.47 6.82 1.10
N LEU A 27 0.85 5.97 1.92
CA LEU A 27 -0.48 6.23 2.49
C LEU A 27 -0.46 7.41 3.46
N LYS A 28 0.63 7.61 4.21
CA LYS A 28 0.78 8.74 5.13
C LYS A 28 0.90 10.08 4.39
N ASP A 29 1.70 10.13 3.33
CA ASP A 29 1.91 11.34 2.54
C ASP A 29 0.71 11.67 1.64
N HIS A 30 -0.08 10.65 1.28
CA HIS A 30 -1.19 10.77 0.33
C HIS A 30 -2.51 10.18 0.85
N ALA A 31 -2.80 10.33 2.14
CA ALA A 31 -3.97 9.74 2.80
C ALA A 31 -5.32 10.06 2.12
N ALA A 32 -5.43 11.21 1.46
CA ALA A 32 -6.63 11.59 0.73
C ALA A 32 -6.82 10.82 -0.60
N LEU A 33 -5.74 10.34 -1.22
CA LEU A 33 -5.78 9.65 -2.51
C LEU A 33 -6.30 8.21 -2.38
N ILE A 34 -6.20 7.62 -1.18
CA ILE A 34 -6.65 6.24 -0.92
C ILE A 34 -8.17 6.11 -1.01
N TRP A 35 -8.89 7.20 -0.74
CA TRP A 35 -10.35 7.26 -0.75
C TRP A 35 -10.93 7.56 -2.13
N MET A 36 -10.12 7.59 -3.20
CA MET A 36 -10.57 7.92 -4.56
C MET A 36 -11.30 6.77 -5.28
N ASP A 37 -12.02 5.90 -4.54
CA ASP A 37 -12.79 4.75 -5.06
C ASP A 37 -12.01 3.82 -6.03
N GLN A 38 -10.69 3.74 -5.86
CA GLN A 38 -9.84 2.86 -6.65
C GLN A 38 -9.05 1.95 -5.72
N ASP A 39 -9.17 0.64 -5.93
CA ASP A 39 -8.28 -0.33 -5.32
C ASP A 39 -6.87 -0.10 -5.87
N TRP A 40 -5.90 0.00 -4.95
CA TRP A 40 -4.51 0.16 -5.32
C TRP A 40 -3.84 -1.21 -5.38
N GLN A 41 -3.06 -1.42 -6.43
CA GLN A 41 -2.27 -2.63 -6.62
C GLN A 41 -0.80 -2.24 -6.76
N VAL A 42 0.06 -2.95 -6.02
CA VAL A 42 1.50 -2.84 -6.13
C VAL A 42 2.08 -4.19 -6.50
N ASP A 43 2.63 -4.28 -7.71
CA ASP A 43 3.31 -5.47 -8.20
C ASP A 43 4.78 -5.42 -7.83
N VAL A 44 5.25 -6.47 -7.16
CA VAL A 44 6.66 -6.65 -6.79
C VAL A 44 7.24 -7.69 -7.73
N SER A 45 8.16 -7.25 -8.59
CA SER A 45 8.83 -8.13 -9.55
C SER A 45 10.34 -8.15 -9.30
N ASP A 46 10.99 -9.25 -9.70
CA ASP A 46 12.45 -9.28 -9.78
C ASP A 46 12.97 -8.62 -11.06
N ALA A 47 14.30 -8.62 -11.25
CA ALA A 47 14.95 -8.03 -12.41
C ALA A 47 14.58 -8.70 -13.75
N SER A 48 14.03 -9.92 -13.73
CA SER A 48 13.53 -10.61 -14.93
C SER A 48 12.10 -10.21 -15.31
N GLY A 49 11.42 -9.47 -14.42
CA GLY A 49 10.00 -9.16 -14.55
C GLY A 49 9.08 -10.26 -14.00
N LEU A 50 9.63 -11.25 -13.30
CA LEU A 50 8.81 -12.25 -12.61
C LEU A 50 8.16 -11.61 -11.39
N ILE A 51 6.82 -11.62 -11.35
CA ILE A 51 6.06 -11.16 -10.19
C ILE A 51 6.32 -12.12 -9.02
N LEU A 52 6.90 -11.59 -7.96
CA LEU A 52 7.14 -12.30 -6.70
C LEU A 52 5.93 -12.16 -5.77
N TYR A 53 5.35 -10.97 -5.68
CA TYR A 53 4.23 -10.64 -4.80
C TYR A 53 3.34 -9.57 -5.43
N VAL A 54 2.07 -9.57 -5.03
CA VAL A 54 1.12 -8.49 -5.33
C VAL A 54 0.52 -8.01 -4.02
N LEU A 55 0.58 -6.71 -3.75
CA LEU A 55 -0.08 -6.09 -2.61
C LEU A 55 -1.34 -5.39 -3.12
N HIS A 56 -2.49 -5.82 -2.59
CA HIS A 56 -3.77 -5.12 -2.79
C HIS A 56 -4.05 -4.24 -1.57
N VAL A 57 -4.33 -2.97 -1.84
CA VAL A 57 -4.65 -1.97 -0.81
C VAL A 57 -6.02 -1.40 -1.15
N SER A 58 -6.97 -1.62 -0.26
CA SER A 58 -8.34 -1.11 -0.37
C SER A 58 -8.67 -0.29 0.88
N ALA A 59 -9.35 0.84 0.68
CA ALA A 59 -9.92 1.62 1.77
C ALA A 59 -11.43 1.40 1.82
N ALA A 60 -11.98 1.24 3.00
CA ALA A 60 -13.41 1.08 3.19
C ALA A 60 -13.86 1.85 4.44
N GLU A 61 -14.99 2.54 4.34
CA GLU A 61 -15.70 3.01 5.51
C GLU A 61 -16.30 1.80 6.24
N THR A 62 -16.05 1.68 7.54
CA THR A 62 -16.62 0.61 8.35
C THR A 62 -17.37 1.21 9.53
N ALA A 63 -18.36 0.51 10.09
CA ALA A 63 -19.11 1.02 11.24
C ALA A 63 -18.22 1.41 12.44
N ALA A 64 -17.00 0.87 12.52
CA ALA A 64 -16.01 1.20 13.54
C ALA A 64 -15.39 2.60 13.41
N THR A 65 -15.48 3.25 12.23
CA THR A 65 -14.95 4.61 12.01
C THR A 65 -15.99 5.71 12.26
N GLN A 66 -17.26 5.36 12.54
CA GLN A 66 -18.36 6.32 12.74
C GLN A 66 -18.50 6.82 14.20
N GLY A 67 -17.61 6.44 15.10
CA GLY A 67 -17.86 6.54 16.54
C GLY A 67 -17.01 7.53 17.33
N THR A 68 -16.85 8.81 16.97
CA THR A 68 -16.54 9.87 17.98
C THR A 68 -16.82 11.31 17.53
N VAL A 69 -18.04 11.66 17.13
CA VAL A 69 -18.50 13.06 17.28
C VAL A 69 -19.93 13.04 17.82
N GLN A 70 -20.04 12.90 19.13
CA GLN A 70 -21.28 13.20 19.84
C GLN A 70 -21.18 14.64 20.35
N ARG A 71 -21.59 15.60 19.51
CA ARG A 71 -21.97 16.95 19.96
C ARG A 71 -23.45 16.90 20.32
N GLY A 72 -23.74 17.09 21.61
CA GLY A 72 -25.06 17.31 22.19
C GLY A 72 -24.88 17.97 23.53
#